data_AF-A0A1Q5K5Y9-F1
#
_entry.id   AF-A0A1Q5K5Y9-F1
#
_cell.length_a   1.000
_cell.length_b   1.000
_cell.length_c   1.000
_cell.angle_alpha   90.00
_cell.angle_beta   90.00
_cell.angle_gamma   90.00
#
_symmetry.space_group_name_H-M   'P 1'
#
loop_
_entity.id
_entity.type
_entity.pdbx_description
1 polymer ?
#
loop_
_entity_poly.entity_id
_entity_poly.type
_entity_poly.pdbx_seq_one_letter_code
_entity_poly.pdbx_strand_id
1 'polypeptide(L)'
;MTPEPQHLTGTDPTPGPPPGCPAHGLGPGGLHRLYGPDAEDLGDLYERLRDQHGPVAPVLLHDDVPMWVVLGHAENLQLVRSPSQYTRDSRIWTPLLDGEVKPDHPLMPHIAWQPICSHAEGDEHQRLRAAVTAAMSTIDHRSVRRHIGRSTQALVNSFCERGRADLVSHFAEHLPMAVMCEILGMPEEYNDRMVQAARDALKGTETAIQSHAYVMDALSRLTTRRRARPEDDFTSHLITHPAGLDDDEVREHLRLVLFAAYEATANLLANALRMVLTEPGFRAQLNGGQMTVPEAIEQSLWDEPPFSTVLGYYAKQDTELGGQRIRKGDGLLFAPAPGNLDPRVRPDLSAGMQGNRSHLAFGGGPHECPGQDIGRAIADVGVDALLTRLPDIGLDCAEDDLQWRASIASRHLVALPVRFEPKPQQDVDLPPRAMPLPQQRADWQVGTLSSAPAPAAEPLPAPRPAPDFVPAPAGPDRPKGVWQRLLHWWRGE
;
A
#
# COMPACT_ATOMS: atom_id res chain seq x y z
N MET A 1 -41.77 11.71 60.98
CA MET A 1 -41.78 10.35 60.38
C MET A 1 -42.55 10.45 59.08
N THR A 2 -41.81 10.64 57.99
CA THR A 2 -42.34 10.77 56.63
C THR A 2 -41.79 9.56 55.88
N PRO A 3 -42.61 8.74 55.19
CA PRO A 3 -42.14 7.50 54.60
C PRO A 3 -41.34 7.77 53.31
N GLU A 4 -40.27 7.00 53.13
CA GLU A 4 -39.37 6.99 51.96
C GLU A 4 -40.07 6.57 50.65
N PRO A 5 -39.62 7.09 49.50
CA PRO A 5 -40.12 6.69 48.19
C PRO A 5 -39.46 5.38 47.69
N GLN A 6 -40.28 4.55 47.04
CA GLN A 6 -39.89 3.28 46.43
C GLN A 6 -39.01 3.51 45.19
N HIS A 7 -37.82 2.91 45.19
CA HIS A 7 -36.96 2.81 44.00
C HIS A 7 -37.51 1.77 43.01
N LEU A 8 -37.70 2.20 41.77
CA LEU A 8 -37.95 1.35 40.61
C LEU A 8 -36.74 0.44 40.36
N THR A 9 -37.00 -0.86 40.21
CA THR A 9 -36.05 -1.89 39.82
C THR A 9 -35.43 -1.56 38.46
N GLY A 10 -34.11 -1.33 38.45
CA GLY A 10 -33.32 -1.19 37.24
C GLY A 10 -33.29 -2.49 36.44
N THR A 11 -33.36 -2.36 35.12
CA THR A 11 -33.03 -3.40 34.15
C THR A 11 -31.55 -3.74 34.28
N ASP A 12 -31.24 -5.00 34.59
CA ASP A 12 -29.89 -5.55 34.51
C ASP A 12 -29.32 -5.35 33.09
N PRO A 13 -28.07 -4.90 32.92
CA PRO A 13 -27.41 -4.94 31.64
C PRO A 13 -27.17 -6.40 31.28
N THR A 14 -27.73 -6.85 30.16
CA THR A 14 -27.45 -8.17 29.61
C THR A 14 -25.93 -8.34 29.49
N PRO A 15 -25.33 -9.40 30.05
CA PRO A 15 -23.90 -9.62 29.92
C PRO A 15 -23.58 -9.78 28.44
N GLY A 16 -22.63 -8.97 27.95
CA GLY A 16 -22.16 -9.05 26.57
C GLY A 16 -21.63 -10.46 26.26
N PRO A 17 -21.45 -10.79 24.98
CA PRO A 17 -20.88 -12.07 24.59
C PRO A 17 -19.52 -12.30 25.27
N PRO A 18 -19.11 -13.56 25.50
CA PRO A 18 -17.80 -13.86 26.05
C PRO A 18 -16.69 -13.52 25.03
N PRO A 19 -15.48 -13.13 25.47
CA PRO A 19 -14.36 -12.79 24.58
C PRO A 19 -14.11 -13.87 23.52
N GLY A 20 -13.98 -13.46 22.25
CA GLY A 20 -13.83 -14.38 21.11
C GLY A 20 -15.13 -14.93 20.52
N CYS A 21 -16.30 -14.48 21.00
CA CYS A 21 -17.58 -14.78 20.36
C CYS A 21 -17.77 -13.94 19.08
N PRO A 22 -18.16 -14.53 17.93
CA PRO A 22 -18.43 -13.79 16.68
C PRO A 22 -19.50 -12.70 16.80
N ALA A 23 -20.29 -12.71 17.88
CA ALA A 23 -21.27 -11.68 18.19
C ALA A 23 -20.63 -10.34 18.60
N HIS A 24 -19.32 -10.28 18.87
CA HIS A 24 -18.63 -9.02 19.14
C HIS A 24 -18.39 -8.19 17.86
N GLY A 25 -18.16 -8.85 16.73
CA GLY A 25 -17.94 -8.23 15.41
C GLY A 25 -19.22 -7.81 14.70
N LEU A 26 -20.38 -8.23 15.22
CA LEU A 26 -21.68 -7.83 14.70
C LEU A 26 -22.25 -6.66 15.49
N GLY A 27 -22.62 -5.60 14.80
CA GLY A 27 -23.37 -4.48 15.35
C GLY A 27 -24.87 -4.56 15.10
N PRO A 28 -25.58 -3.43 15.30
CA PRO A 28 -27.02 -3.36 15.07
C PRO A 28 -27.43 -3.91 13.70
N GLY A 29 -28.52 -4.66 13.66
CA GLY A 29 -29.00 -5.30 12.43
C GLY A 29 -28.16 -6.48 11.93
N GLY A 30 -27.17 -6.94 12.71
CA GLY A 30 -26.29 -8.05 12.31
C GLY A 30 -25.25 -7.65 11.27
N LEU A 31 -24.92 -6.36 11.17
CA LEU A 31 -23.90 -5.84 10.26
C LEU A 31 -22.50 -6.04 10.84
N HIS A 32 -21.52 -6.32 9.98
CA HIS A 32 -20.13 -6.48 10.42
C HIS A 32 -19.47 -5.14 10.69
N ARG A 33 -18.75 -5.05 11.80
CA ARG A 33 -17.88 -3.91 12.15
C ARG A 33 -16.52 -4.06 11.45
N LEU A 34 -16.02 -2.95 10.89
CA LEU A 34 -14.64 -2.88 10.37
C LEU A 34 -13.62 -2.48 11.44
N TYR A 35 -14.00 -2.48 12.72
CA TYR A 35 -13.17 -2.10 13.85
C TYR A 35 -13.35 -3.08 15.02
N GLY A 36 -12.40 -3.07 15.95
CA GLY A 36 -12.41 -3.94 17.11
C GLY A 36 -11.79 -5.33 16.86
N PRO A 37 -11.92 -6.27 17.82
CA PRO A 37 -11.19 -7.55 17.83
C PRO A 37 -11.50 -8.45 16.62
N ASP A 38 -12.73 -8.43 16.12
CA ASP A 38 -13.12 -9.25 14.95
C ASP A 38 -12.71 -8.61 13.61
N ALA A 39 -12.15 -7.39 13.64
CA ALA A 39 -11.53 -6.72 12.49
C ALA A 39 -10.00 -6.95 12.44
N GLU A 40 -9.47 -7.86 13.26
CA GLU A 40 -8.04 -8.22 13.25
C GLU A 40 -7.58 -8.78 11.89
N ASP A 41 -8.47 -9.47 11.16
CA ASP A 41 -8.24 -9.87 9.77
C ASP A 41 -9.33 -9.32 8.84
N LEU A 42 -9.10 -8.10 8.35
CA LEU A 42 -9.97 -7.45 7.36
C LEU A 42 -10.00 -8.19 6.02
N GLY A 43 -8.92 -8.91 5.65
CA GLY A 43 -8.87 -9.65 4.39
C GLY A 43 -9.91 -10.77 4.37
N ASP A 44 -9.86 -11.63 5.39
CA ASP A 44 -10.84 -12.71 5.57
C ASP A 44 -12.27 -12.17 5.74
N LEU A 45 -12.42 -11.01 6.42
CA LEU A 45 -13.72 -10.37 6.56
C LEU A 45 -14.28 -9.90 5.20
N TYR A 46 -13.46 -9.32 4.33
CA TYR A 46 -13.88 -8.89 3.00
C TYR A 46 -14.36 -10.05 2.14
N GLU A 47 -13.69 -11.21 2.20
CA GLU A 47 -14.15 -12.42 1.49
C GLU A 47 -15.50 -12.92 2.02
N ARG A 48 -15.68 -12.97 3.36
CA ARG A 48 -16.97 -13.33 3.96
C ARG A 48 -18.09 -12.36 3.56
N LEU A 49 -17.80 -11.06 3.53
CA LEU A 49 -18.76 -10.05 3.09
C LEU A 49 -19.10 -10.22 1.62
N ARG A 50 -18.12 -10.56 0.77
CA ARG A 50 -18.33 -10.82 -0.65
C ARG A 50 -19.23 -12.03 -0.87
N ASP A 51 -19.02 -13.11 -0.12
CA ASP A 51 -19.87 -14.31 -0.19
C ASP A 51 -21.31 -14.02 0.25
N GLN A 52 -21.50 -13.15 1.25
CA GLN A 52 -22.82 -12.84 1.83
C GLN A 52 -23.61 -11.82 0.99
N HIS A 53 -22.94 -10.78 0.47
CA HIS A 53 -23.59 -9.60 -0.09
C HIS A 53 -23.22 -9.33 -1.56
N GLY A 54 -22.25 -10.06 -2.11
CA GLY A 54 -21.70 -9.80 -3.44
C GLY A 54 -20.65 -8.67 -3.44
N PRO A 55 -20.48 -7.93 -4.55
CA PRO A 55 -19.38 -6.98 -4.72
C PRO A 55 -19.53 -5.68 -3.92
N VAL A 56 -20.64 -5.48 -3.22
CA VAL A 56 -20.91 -4.31 -2.37
C VAL A 56 -21.61 -4.80 -1.11
N ALA A 57 -21.08 -4.45 0.07
CA ALA A 57 -21.57 -4.96 1.35
C ALA A 57 -21.83 -3.84 2.36
N PRO A 58 -22.90 -3.95 3.18
CA PRO A 58 -23.14 -3.02 4.28
C PRO A 58 -22.22 -3.36 5.48
N VAL A 59 -21.65 -2.33 6.09
CA VAL A 59 -20.69 -2.45 7.20
C VAL A 59 -20.86 -1.30 8.20
N LEU A 60 -20.22 -1.44 9.34
CA LEU A 60 -20.17 -0.43 10.40
C LEU A 60 -18.75 0.06 10.61
N LEU A 61 -18.58 1.39 10.61
CA LEU A 61 -17.38 2.06 11.10
C LEU A 61 -17.45 2.22 12.61
N HIS A 62 -16.42 2.85 13.20
CA HIS A 62 -16.39 3.21 14.63
C HIS A 62 -17.71 3.86 15.07
N ASP A 63 -18.09 3.62 16.32
CA ASP A 63 -19.38 4.07 16.90
C ASP A 63 -20.63 3.57 16.15
N ASP A 64 -20.51 2.42 15.46
CA ASP A 64 -21.59 1.81 14.67
C ASP A 64 -22.15 2.72 13.57
N VAL A 65 -21.31 3.62 13.01
CA VAL A 65 -21.71 4.48 11.90
C VAL A 65 -21.85 3.65 10.60
N PRO A 66 -23.01 3.69 9.91
CA PRO A 66 -23.25 2.85 8.74
C PRO A 66 -22.49 3.33 7.50
N MET A 67 -21.95 2.36 6.75
CA MET A 67 -21.22 2.58 5.50
C MET A 67 -21.41 1.40 4.54
N TRP A 68 -21.17 1.63 3.25
CA TRP A 68 -20.99 0.55 2.28
C TRP A 68 -19.51 0.33 1.98
N VAL A 69 -19.05 -0.91 1.94
CA VAL A 69 -17.73 -1.26 1.39
C VAL A 69 -17.89 -1.80 -0.02
N VAL A 70 -17.16 -1.22 -0.99
CA VAL A 70 -17.20 -1.65 -2.39
C VAL A 70 -16.07 -2.64 -2.62
N LEU A 71 -16.39 -3.94 -2.67
CA LEU A 71 -15.44 -5.06 -2.72
C LEU A 71 -15.07 -5.48 -4.14
N GLY A 72 -15.91 -5.15 -5.12
CA GLY A 72 -15.72 -5.53 -6.52
C GLY A 72 -14.84 -4.54 -7.30
N HIS A 73 -14.00 -5.05 -8.21
CA HIS A 73 -13.11 -4.23 -9.03
C HIS A 73 -13.89 -3.26 -9.94
N ALA A 74 -14.88 -3.79 -10.66
CA ALA A 74 -15.70 -3.02 -11.58
C ALA A 74 -16.56 -1.97 -10.86
N GLU A 75 -17.12 -2.30 -9.70
CA GLU A 75 -17.94 -1.39 -8.89
C GLU A 75 -17.10 -0.28 -8.27
N ASN A 76 -15.86 -0.58 -7.85
CA ASN A 76 -14.91 0.45 -7.44
C ASN A 76 -14.61 1.42 -8.58
N LEU A 77 -14.37 0.93 -9.80
CA LEU A 77 -14.19 1.78 -10.98
C LEU A 77 -15.45 2.60 -11.29
N GLN A 78 -16.64 2.01 -11.17
CA GLN A 78 -17.90 2.73 -11.34
C GLN A 78 -18.05 3.85 -10.31
N LEU A 79 -17.76 3.57 -9.03
CA LEU A 79 -17.81 4.53 -7.93
C LEU A 79 -16.95 5.76 -8.23
N VAL A 80 -15.67 5.55 -8.56
CA VAL A 80 -14.71 6.66 -8.72
C VAL A 80 -14.84 7.40 -10.06
N ARG A 81 -15.40 6.75 -11.09
CA ARG A 81 -15.58 7.35 -12.44
C ARG A 81 -16.95 7.98 -12.68
N SER A 82 -17.85 7.98 -11.70
CA SER A 82 -19.23 8.49 -11.84
C SER A 82 -19.50 9.72 -10.98
N PRO A 83 -18.87 10.89 -11.23
CA PRO A 83 -19.05 12.11 -10.42
C PRO A 83 -20.47 12.72 -10.48
N SER A 84 -21.29 12.26 -11.42
CA SER A 84 -22.73 12.58 -11.46
C SER A 84 -23.53 11.84 -10.37
N GLN A 85 -23.04 10.69 -9.90
CA GLN A 85 -23.71 9.85 -8.89
C GLN A 85 -23.05 9.92 -7.52
N TYR A 86 -21.72 10.05 -7.48
CA TYR A 86 -20.94 10.03 -6.25
C TYR A 86 -20.11 11.31 -6.10
N THR A 87 -19.82 11.66 -4.85
CA THR A 87 -19.07 12.88 -4.47
C THR A 87 -18.08 12.57 -3.35
N ARG A 88 -17.00 13.36 -3.27
CA ARG A 88 -16.10 13.39 -2.10
C ARG A 88 -16.53 14.35 -1.00
N ASP A 89 -17.61 15.10 -1.22
CA ASP A 89 -18.14 16.08 -0.29
C ASP A 89 -18.95 15.42 0.83
N SER A 90 -18.37 15.31 2.03
CA SER A 90 -19.02 14.70 3.19
C SER A 90 -20.18 15.48 3.78
N ARG A 91 -20.40 16.73 3.37
CA ARG A 91 -21.51 17.55 3.86
C ARG A 91 -22.89 17.02 3.43
N ILE A 92 -22.95 16.05 2.52
CA ILE A 92 -24.20 15.37 2.14
C ILE A 92 -24.41 14.04 2.85
N TRP A 93 -23.47 13.61 3.70
CA TRP A 93 -23.50 12.30 4.35
C TRP A 93 -24.54 12.28 5.47
N THR A 94 -25.52 11.38 5.36
CA THR A 94 -26.69 11.33 6.25
C THR A 94 -26.31 11.15 7.73
N PRO A 95 -25.49 10.15 8.13
CA PRO A 95 -25.00 10.04 9.52
C PRO A 95 -24.31 11.29 10.08
N LEU A 96 -23.63 12.08 9.23
CA LEU A 96 -23.02 13.34 9.68
C LEU A 96 -24.08 14.43 9.91
N LEU A 97 -25.06 14.54 9.01
CA LEU A 97 -26.16 15.51 9.11
C LEU A 97 -27.09 15.22 10.28
N ASP A 98 -27.32 13.94 10.58
CA ASP A 98 -28.18 13.48 11.67
C ASP A 98 -27.47 13.49 13.04
N GLY A 99 -26.16 13.80 13.06
CA GLY A 99 -25.36 13.90 14.28
C GLY A 99 -24.94 12.55 14.88
N GLU A 100 -25.05 11.46 14.12
CA GLU A 100 -24.52 10.14 14.50
C GLU A 100 -22.99 10.16 14.50
N VAL A 101 -22.39 10.88 13.54
CA VAL A 101 -20.93 11.11 13.49
C VAL A 101 -20.58 12.29 14.36
N LYS A 102 -19.99 12.01 15.53
CA LYS A 102 -19.61 13.04 16.49
C LYS A 102 -18.31 13.77 16.08
N PRO A 103 -18.09 15.02 16.52
CA PRO A 103 -16.86 15.76 16.24
C PRO A 103 -15.56 15.10 16.74
N ASP A 104 -15.67 14.22 17.75
CA ASP A 104 -14.55 13.45 18.32
C ASP A 104 -14.45 12.03 17.74
N HIS A 105 -15.22 11.71 16.69
CA HIS A 105 -15.20 10.40 16.06
C HIS A 105 -13.78 10.06 15.53
N PRO A 106 -13.26 8.84 15.77
CA PRO A 106 -11.86 8.50 15.48
C PRO A 106 -11.42 8.70 14.02
N LEU A 107 -12.36 8.57 13.07
CA LEU A 107 -12.10 8.74 11.64
C LEU A 107 -12.35 10.17 11.14
N MET A 108 -12.55 11.15 12.04
CA MET A 108 -12.76 12.55 11.65
C MET A 108 -11.69 13.12 10.71
N PRO A 109 -10.39 12.84 10.90
CA PRO A 109 -9.35 13.28 9.97
C PRO A 109 -9.56 12.82 8.52
N HIS A 110 -10.30 11.72 8.30
CA HIS A 110 -10.56 11.15 6.98
C HIS A 110 -11.90 11.56 6.36
N ILE A 111 -12.88 11.99 7.18
CA ILE A 111 -14.26 12.21 6.70
C ILE A 111 -14.73 13.67 6.88
N ALA A 112 -14.03 14.48 7.68
CA ALA A 112 -14.35 15.90 7.80
C ALA A 112 -14.05 16.65 6.49
N TRP A 113 -15.04 17.41 6.01
CA TRP A 113 -14.86 18.22 4.81
C TRP A 113 -13.81 19.32 5.02
N GLN A 114 -12.99 19.57 4.00
CA GLN A 114 -11.97 20.61 3.98
C GLN A 114 -11.98 21.31 2.62
N PRO A 115 -11.62 22.61 2.54
CA PRO A 115 -11.58 23.37 1.28
C PRO A 115 -10.35 23.01 0.43
N ILE A 116 -10.22 21.74 0.08
CA ILE A 116 -9.11 21.18 -0.70
C ILE A 116 -9.64 20.33 -1.86
N CYS A 117 -8.83 20.18 -2.90
CA CYS A 117 -9.26 19.49 -4.12
C CYS A 117 -9.69 18.03 -3.90
N SER A 118 -9.24 17.34 -2.84
CA SER A 118 -9.68 15.97 -2.55
C SER A 118 -11.09 15.84 -1.96
N HIS A 119 -11.70 16.94 -1.50
CA HIS A 119 -13.04 17.00 -0.91
C HIS A 119 -14.00 17.93 -1.67
N ALA A 120 -13.46 18.86 -2.46
CA ALA A 120 -14.23 19.71 -3.33
C ALA A 120 -14.81 18.92 -4.52
N GLU A 121 -15.86 19.48 -5.15
CA GLU A 121 -16.48 18.94 -6.36
C GLU A 121 -16.78 20.05 -7.38
N GLY A 122 -17.09 19.65 -8.62
CA GLY A 122 -17.50 20.58 -9.67
C GLY A 122 -16.45 21.65 -9.99
N ASP A 123 -16.88 22.90 -10.11
CA ASP A 123 -16.02 24.02 -10.52
C ASP A 123 -14.93 24.32 -9.47
N GLU A 124 -15.23 24.18 -8.18
CA GLU A 124 -14.26 24.36 -7.10
C GLU A 124 -13.16 23.30 -7.18
N HIS A 125 -13.54 22.03 -7.35
CA HIS A 125 -12.59 20.95 -7.62
C HIS A 125 -11.76 21.26 -8.86
N GLN A 126 -12.38 21.61 -9.98
CA GLN A 126 -11.66 21.87 -11.22
C GLN A 126 -10.63 23.00 -11.06
N ARG A 127 -10.99 24.09 -10.37
CA ARG A 127 -10.08 25.21 -10.10
C ARG A 127 -8.86 24.77 -9.29
N LEU A 128 -9.08 24.13 -8.14
CA LEU A 128 -8.03 23.73 -7.22
C LEU A 128 -7.18 22.58 -7.78
N ARG A 129 -7.83 21.57 -8.36
CA ARG A 129 -7.19 20.40 -8.95
C ARG A 129 -6.36 20.73 -10.17
N ALA A 130 -6.82 21.65 -11.02
CA ALA A 130 -6.04 22.11 -12.17
C ALA A 130 -4.74 22.77 -11.72
N ALA A 131 -4.77 23.58 -10.65
CA ALA A 131 -3.57 24.22 -10.11
C ALA A 131 -2.55 23.19 -9.61
N VAL A 132 -2.99 22.19 -8.84
CA VAL A 132 -2.13 21.09 -8.39
C VAL A 132 -1.58 20.31 -9.57
N THR A 133 -2.42 19.92 -10.52
CA THR A 133 -2.00 19.11 -11.68
C THR A 133 -1.01 19.86 -12.57
N ALA A 134 -1.21 21.18 -12.76
CA ALA A 134 -0.29 22.04 -13.48
C ALA A 134 1.05 22.18 -12.77
N ALA A 135 1.05 22.33 -11.44
CA ALA A 135 2.30 22.35 -10.67
C ALA A 135 3.02 21.00 -10.67
N MET A 136 2.29 19.88 -10.76
CA MET A 136 2.91 18.55 -10.91
C MET A 136 3.52 18.32 -12.29
N SER A 137 2.91 18.88 -13.35
CA SER A 137 3.39 18.68 -14.72
C SER A 137 4.70 19.42 -15.03
N THR A 138 5.13 20.33 -14.16
CA THR A 138 6.43 21.03 -14.27
C THR A 138 7.57 20.26 -13.63
N ILE A 139 7.30 19.17 -12.90
CA ILE A 139 8.33 18.40 -12.19
C ILE A 139 9.23 17.67 -13.20
N ASP A 140 10.53 18.00 -13.22
CA ASP A 140 11.50 17.31 -14.05
C ASP A 140 11.82 15.91 -13.49
N HIS A 141 11.35 14.88 -14.19
CA HIS A 141 11.60 13.48 -13.84
C HIS A 141 13.09 13.15 -13.72
N ARG A 142 13.98 13.79 -14.50
CA ARG A 142 15.43 13.54 -14.40
C ARG A 142 15.99 14.09 -13.10
N SER A 143 15.57 15.29 -12.68
CA SER A 143 15.91 15.84 -11.38
C SER A 143 15.39 14.94 -10.26
N VAL A 144 14.13 14.50 -10.32
CA VAL A 144 13.55 13.58 -9.32
C VAL A 144 14.40 12.33 -9.16
N ARG A 145 14.78 11.66 -10.26
CA ARG A 145 15.69 10.49 -10.19
C ARG A 145 17.03 10.82 -9.54
N ARG A 146 17.58 12.01 -9.78
CA ARG A 146 18.82 12.47 -9.15
C ARG A 146 18.66 12.71 -7.65
N HIS A 147 17.55 13.33 -7.23
CA HIS A 147 17.21 13.53 -5.82
C HIS A 147 17.05 12.18 -5.11
N ILE A 148 16.33 11.22 -5.72
CA ILE A 148 16.17 9.86 -5.18
C ILE A 148 17.53 9.19 -4.97
N GLY A 149 18.43 9.26 -5.97
CA GLY A 149 19.77 8.67 -5.88
C GLY A 149 20.61 9.27 -4.74
N ARG A 150 20.67 10.61 -4.64
CA ARG A 150 21.40 11.29 -3.55
C ARG A 150 20.81 10.97 -2.18
N SER A 151 19.48 11.05 -2.03
CA SER A 151 18.81 10.74 -0.77
C SER A 151 19.03 9.28 -0.36
N THR A 152 18.95 8.34 -1.31
CA THR A 152 19.28 6.93 -1.06
C THR A 152 20.71 6.77 -0.55
N GLN A 153 21.67 7.44 -1.19
CA GLN A 153 23.07 7.37 -0.78
C GLN A 153 23.29 7.92 0.64
N ALA A 154 22.68 9.07 0.96
CA ALA A 154 22.74 9.67 2.29
C ALA A 154 22.10 8.77 3.36
N LEU A 155 20.94 8.18 3.06
CA LEU A 155 20.26 7.26 3.97
C LEU A 155 21.08 6.00 4.21
N VAL A 156 21.61 5.37 3.16
CA VAL A 156 22.43 4.17 3.33
C VAL A 156 23.71 4.46 4.10
N ASN A 157 24.36 5.62 3.89
CA ASN A 157 25.53 6.02 4.67
C ASN A 157 25.25 6.09 6.19
N SER A 158 24.01 6.31 6.61
CA SER A 158 23.65 6.36 8.04
C SER A 158 23.71 5.00 8.75
N PHE A 159 23.65 3.90 8.00
CA PHE A 159 23.60 2.54 8.56
C PHE A 159 24.56 1.53 7.91
N CYS A 160 25.21 1.84 6.79
CA CYS A 160 26.00 0.87 6.02
C CYS A 160 27.22 0.30 6.75
N GLU A 161 27.78 1.03 7.71
CA GLU A 161 28.93 0.57 8.50
C GLU A 161 28.53 -0.40 9.62
N ARG A 162 27.23 -0.49 9.95
CA ARG A 162 26.72 -1.35 11.04
C ARG A 162 26.52 -2.79 10.60
N GLY A 163 26.40 -3.05 9.30
CA GLY A 163 26.04 -4.36 8.74
C GLY A 163 24.60 -4.82 9.04
N ARG A 164 23.77 -3.92 9.59
CA ARG A 164 22.36 -4.18 9.92
C ARG A 164 21.54 -2.90 9.88
N ALA A 165 20.26 -3.03 9.54
CA ALA A 165 19.31 -1.91 9.54
C ALA A 165 17.87 -2.42 9.73
N ASP A 166 16.96 -1.52 10.09
CA ASP A 166 15.54 -1.68 9.80
C ASP A 166 15.20 -0.81 8.59
N LEU A 167 14.82 -1.44 7.47
CA LEU A 167 14.55 -0.72 6.23
C LEU A 167 13.24 0.09 6.29
N VAL A 168 12.29 -0.24 7.17
CA VAL A 168 11.09 0.59 7.33
C VAL A 168 11.51 1.94 7.91
N SER A 169 12.14 1.92 9.10
CA SER A 169 12.44 3.13 9.85
C SER A 169 13.64 3.91 9.32
N HIS A 170 14.64 3.28 8.69
CA HIS A 170 15.84 3.97 8.22
C HIS A 170 15.81 4.32 6.73
N PHE A 171 14.86 3.78 5.95
CA PHE A 171 14.83 3.98 4.50
C PHE A 171 13.44 4.28 3.97
N ALA A 172 12.45 3.39 4.15
CA ALA A 172 11.14 3.49 3.53
C ALA A 172 10.35 4.72 3.99
N GLU A 173 10.45 5.09 5.27
CA GLU A 173 9.83 6.31 5.80
C GLU A 173 10.63 7.57 5.45
N HIS A 174 11.93 7.48 5.17
CA HIS A 174 12.77 8.65 4.96
C HIS A 174 12.87 9.08 3.50
N LEU A 175 13.00 8.12 2.58
CA LEU A 175 13.24 8.42 1.17
C LEU A 175 12.12 9.26 0.53
N PRO A 176 10.82 8.91 0.69
CA PRO A 176 9.75 9.72 0.13
C PRO A 176 9.71 11.13 0.72
N MET A 177 9.93 11.28 2.03
CA MET A 177 9.94 12.59 2.68
C MET A 177 11.07 13.48 2.14
N ALA A 178 12.29 12.95 2.04
CA ALA A 178 13.43 13.68 1.49
C ALA A 178 13.17 14.16 0.05
N VAL A 179 12.62 13.29 -0.80
CA VAL A 179 12.30 13.63 -2.20
C VAL A 179 11.16 14.64 -2.29
N MET A 180 10.13 14.52 -1.45
CA MET A 180 9.01 15.46 -1.45
C MET A 180 9.42 16.85 -0.92
N CYS A 181 10.27 16.94 0.10
CA CYS A 181 10.84 18.22 0.55
C CYS A 181 11.58 18.94 -0.59
N GLU A 182 12.36 18.21 -1.40
CA GLU A 182 13.03 18.75 -2.58
C GLU A 182 12.04 19.22 -3.66
N ILE A 183 11.05 18.39 -4.01
CA ILE A 183 10.03 18.72 -5.03
C ILE A 183 9.22 19.96 -4.63
N LEU A 184 8.86 20.08 -3.35
CA LEU A 184 8.09 21.21 -2.84
C LEU A 184 8.90 22.52 -2.74
N GLY A 185 10.24 22.45 -2.81
CA GLY A 185 11.11 23.63 -2.68
C GLY A 185 11.49 23.97 -1.24
N MET A 186 11.57 22.96 -0.37
CA MET A 186 12.00 23.07 1.03
C MET A 186 12.99 21.96 1.46
N PRO A 187 14.06 21.68 0.70
CA PRO A 187 15.01 20.62 1.05
C PRO A 187 15.62 20.76 2.46
N GLU A 188 15.78 21.99 2.94
CA GLU A 188 16.30 22.29 4.27
C GLU A 188 15.37 21.89 5.43
N GLU A 189 14.08 21.70 5.17
CA GLU A 189 13.10 21.26 6.18
C GLU A 189 13.13 19.74 6.38
N TYR A 190 13.84 18.99 5.50
CA TYR A 190 13.99 17.54 5.67
C TYR A 190 14.87 17.21 6.89
N ASN A 191 14.30 16.47 7.84
CA ASN A 191 14.99 15.90 9.00
C ASN A 191 14.14 14.78 9.63
N ASP A 192 14.70 14.09 10.63
CA ASP A 192 14.02 13.01 11.36
C ASP A 192 12.72 13.47 12.03
N ARG A 193 12.67 14.71 12.52
CA ARG A 193 11.48 15.28 13.16
C ARG A 193 10.35 15.49 12.14
N MET A 194 10.65 15.89 10.90
CA MET A 194 9.66 16.01 9.82
C MET A 194 9.03 14.64 9.49
N VAL A 195 9.87 13.60 9.36
CA VAL A 195 9.41 12.22 9.11
C VAL A 195 8.54 11.72 10.28
N GLN A 196 9.01 11.92 11.52
CA GLN A 196 8.27 11.50 12.71
C GLN A 196 6.97 12.29 12.86
N ALA A 197 6.96 13.60 12.59
CA ALA A 197 5.77 14.44 12.68
C ALA A 197 4.70 14.05 11.64
N ALA A 198 5.10 13.82 10.38
CA ALA A 198 4.16 13.40 9.35
C ALA A 198 3.50 12.04 9.69
N ARG A 199 4.32 11.08 10.14
CA ARG A 199 3.85 9.78 10.60
C ARG A 199 2.89 9.88 11.78
N ASP A 200 3.27 10.66 12.79
CA ASP A 200 2.51 10.83 14.02
C ASP A 200 1.16 11.52 13.76
N ALA A 201 1.16 12.55 12.91
CA ALA A 201 -0.04 13.25 12.47
C ALA A 201 -1.05 12.31 11.78
N LEU A 202 -0.57 11.46 10.88
CA LEU A 202 -1.41 10.49 10.16
C LEU A 202 -1.90 9.35 11.07
N LYS A 203 -1.12 8.98 12.09
CA LYS A 203 -1.50 7.94 13.06
C LYS A 203 -2.60 8.38 14.04
N GLY A 204 -2.80 9.68 14.25
CA GLY A 204 -3.80 10.18 15.21
C GLY A 204 -3.44 9.87 16.67
N THR A 205 -2.16 9.87 17.03
CA THR A 205 -1.71 9.70 18.42
C THR A 205 -2.08 10.91 19.31
N GLU A 206 -1.82 10.82 20.61
CA GLU A 206 -1.98 11.96 21.54
C GLU A 206 -1.18 13.21 21.11
N THR A 207 -0.05 13.03 20.43
CA THR A 207 0.80 14.12 19.93
C THR A 207 0.49 14.54 18.49
N ALA A 208 -0.48 13.89 17.82
CA ALA A 208 -0.77 14.11 16.41
C ALA A 208 -1.08 15.57 16.07
N ILE A 209 -1.80 16.29 16.93
CA ILE A 209 -2.11 17.72 16.74
C ILE A 209 -0.83 18.57 16.72
N GLN A 210 0.10 18.30 17.65
CA GLN A 210 1.37 19.03 17.73
C GLN A 210 2.28 18.69 16.54
N SER A 211 2.31 17.43 16.13
CA SER A 211 3.05 16.97 14.97
C SER A 211 2.48 17.54 13.67
N HIS A 212 1.16 17.61 13.53
CA HIS A 212 0.50 18.30 12.42
C HIS A 212 0.87 19.79 12.39
N ALA A 213 0.83 20.47 13.54
CA ALA A 213 1.22 21.88 13.64
C ALA A 213 2.68 22.12 13.23
N TYR A 214 3.60 21.21 13.59
CA TYR A 214 5.01 21.29 13.17
C TYR A 214 5.16 21.27 11.65
N VAL A 215 4.45 20.35 10.97
CA VAL A 215 4.46 20.28 9.50
C VAL A 215 3.87 21.55 8.89
N MET A 216 2.74 22.01 9.43
CA MET A 216 2.06 23.22 8.94
C MET A 216 2.88 24.50 9.09
N ASP A 217 3.69 24.60 10.14
CA ASP A 217 4.61 25.72 10.34
C ASP A 217 5.71 25.75 9.27
N ALA A 218 6.30 24.61 8.91
CA ALA A 218 7.25 24.51 7.80
C ALA A 218 6.61 24.90 6.45
N LEU A 219 5.41 24.41 6.18
CA LEU A 219 4.67 24.75 4.96
C LEU A 219 4.29 26.24 4.92
N SER A 220 3.98 26.85 6.07
CA SER A 220 3.68 28.29 6.16
C SER A 220 4.91 29.15 5.86
N ARG A 221 6.09 28.76 6.38
CA ARG A 221 7.36 29.41 6.02
C ARG A 221 7.64 29.29 4.52
N LEU A 222 7.44 28.12 3.95
CA LEU A 222 7.64 27.86 2.52
C LEU A 222 6.72 28.74 1.66
N THR A 223 5.41 28.75 1.94
CA THR A 223 4.44 29.60 1.24
C THR A 223 4.84 31.07 1.31
N THR A 224 5.19 31.57 2.50
CA THR A 224 5.60 32.97 2.70
C THR A 224 6.84 33.31 1.86
N ARG A 225 7.86 32.44 1.88
CA ARG A 225 9.10 32.62 1.12
C ARG A 225 8.84 32.64 -0.38
N ARG A 226 8.04 31.72 -0.91
CA ARG A 226 7.73 31.62 -2.35
C ARG A 226 6.77 32.69 -2.84
N ARG A 227 5.88 33.19 -1.99
CA ARG A 227 5.03 34.34 -2.32
C ARG A 227 5.88 35.61 -2.51
N ALA A 228 6.88 35.82 -1.65
CA ALA A 228 7.81 36.95 -1.77
C ALA A 228 8.79 36.80 -2.94
N ARG A 229 9.26 35.57 -3.20
CA ARG A 229 10.23 35.26 -4.26
C ARG A 229 9.95 33.88 -4.86
N PRO A 230 9.16 33.82 -5.94
CA PRO A 230 8.93 32.58 -6.67
C PRO A 230 10.25 32.01 -7.24
N GLU A 231 10.35 30.69 -7.22
CA GLU A 231 11.43 29.90 -7.83
C GLU A 231 10.84 28.89 -8.82
N ASP A 232 11.66 27.99 -9.36
CA ASP A 232 11.18 26.92 -10.26
C ASP A 232 10.94 25.63 -9.46
N ASP A 233 9.88 25.65 -8.64
CA ASP A 233 9.46 24.51 -7.81
C ASP A 233 7.93 24.40 -7.72
N PHE A 234 7.46 23.24 -7.25
CA PHE A 234 6.03 22.94 -7.15
C PHE A 234 5.24 24.06 -6.45
N THR A 235 5.76 24.57 -5.33
CA THR A 235 5.08 25.60 -4.54
C THR A 235 4.93 26.91 -5.32
N SER A 236 5.97 27.33 -6.03
CA SER A 236 5.96 28.55 -6.83
C SER A 236 5.00 28.43 -8.02
N HIS A 237 4.96 27.25 -8.67
CA HIS A 237 3.99 26.97 -9.73
C HIS A 237 2.55 26.98 -9.20
N LEU A 238 2.31 26.47 -7.98
CA LEU A 238 0.99 26.53 -7.34
C LEU A 238 0.58 27.97 -7.02
N ILE A 239 1.50 28.79 -6.49
CA ILE A 239 1.29 30.20 -6.13
C ILE A 239 1.00 31.07 -7.37
N THR A 240 1.69 30.81 -8.48
CA THR A 240 1.60 31.62 -9.71
C THR A 240 0.52 31.13 -10.68
N HIS A 241 -0.15 30.03 -10.36
CA HIS A 241 -1.19 29.47 -11.22
C HIS A 241 -2.35 30.46 -11.42
N PRO A 242 -2.92 30.58 -12.65
CA PRO A 242 -4.03 31.50 -12.94
C PRO A 242 -5.32 31.29 -12.12
N ALA A 243 -5.44 30.15 -11.44
CA ALA A 243 -6.52 29.87 -10.50
C ALA A 243 -6.52 30.78 -9.27
N GLY A 244 -5.42 31.51 -9.02
CA GLY A 244 -5.34 32.57 -8.02
C GLY A 244 -5.49 32.07 -6.58
N LEU A 245 -4.77 30.99 -6.22
CA LEU A 245 -4.85 30.43 -4.88
C LEU A 245 -4.28 31.40 -3.84
N ASP A 246 -5.04 31.61 -2.77
CA ASP A 246 -4.60 32.40 -1.62
C ASP A 246 -3.58 31.63 -0.74
N ASP A 247 -3.07 32.25 0.32
CA ASP A 247 -2.02 31.65 1.17
C ASP A 247 -2.50 30.41 1.92
N ASP A 248 -3.78 30.39 2.30
CA ASP A 248 -4.38 29.27 3.00
C ASP A 248 -4.61 28.10 2.04
N GLU A 249 -5.15 28.37 0.86
CA GLU A 249 -5.32 27.39 -0.20
C GLU A 249 -3.98 26.77 -0.61
N VAL A 250 -2.93 27.57 -0.81
CA VAL A 250 -1.60 27.05 -1.12
C VAL A 250 -1.10 26.14 0.00
N ARG A 251 -1.14 26.61 1.26
CA ARG A 251 -0.63 25.84 2.40
C ARG A 251 -1.37 24.52 2.58
N GLU A 252 -2.69 24.51 2.49
CA GLU A 252 -3.49 23.30 2.64
C GLU A 252 -3.27 22.30 1.49
N HIS A 253 -3.04 22.78 0.26
CA HIS A 253 -2.71 21.89 -0.87
C HIS A 253 -1.28 21.35 -0.76
N LEU A 254 -0.33 22.12 -0.24
CA LEU A 254 1.00 21.60 0.08
C LEU A 254 0.92 20.50 1.16
N ARG A 255 0.10 20.70 2.20
CA ARG A 255 -0.14 19.69 3.23
C ARG A 255 -0.73 18.42 2.62
N LEU A 256 -1.78 18.57 1.80
CA LEU A 256 -2.43 17.46 1.11
C LEU A 256 -1.41 16.66 0.28
N VAL A 257 -0.62 17.34 -0.56
CA VAL A 257 0.37 16.69 -1.43
C VAL A 257 1.45 15.99 -0.60
N LEU A 258 1.97 16.64 0.45
CA LEU A 258 3.02 16.08 1.29
C LEU A 258 2.55 14.81 2.02
N PHE A 259 1.41 14.86 2.72
CA PHE A 259 0.90 13.72 3.48
C PHE A 259 0.46 12.56 2.58
N ALA A 260 -0.27 12.85 1.50
CA ALA A 260 -0.72 11.80 0.58
C ALA A 260 0.46 11.11 -0.10
N ALA A 261 1.47 11.87 -0.55
CA ALA A 261 2.66 11.29 -1.17
C ALA A 261 3.51 10.51 -0.16
N TYR A 262 3.67 11.02 1.06
CA TYR A 262 4.45 10.39 2.12
C TYR A 262 3.90 9.03 2.51
N GLU A 263 2.63 8.96 2.94
CA GLU A 263 2.02 7.74 3.46
C GLU A 263 2.00 6.62 2.41
N ALA A 264 1.51 6.95 1.22
CA ALA A 264 1.34 5.99 0.15
C ALA A 264 2.69 5.42 -0.32
N THR A 265 3.69 6.29 -0.50
CA THR A 265 4.99 5.90 -1.04
C THR A 265 5.84 5.18 0.01
N ALA A 266 5.76 5.57 1.29
CA ALA A 266 6.46 4.86 2.36
C ALA A 266 5.94 3.42 2.48
N ASN A 267 4.62 3.23 2.40
CA ASN A 267 4.03 1.90 2.45
C ASN A 267 4.39 1.06 1.21
N LEU A 268 4.29 1.64 0.01
CA LEU A 268 4.70 0.98 -1.23
C LEU A 268 6.17 0.53 -1.18
N LEU A 269 7.06 1.41 -0.70
CA LEU A 269 8.49 1.12 -0.63
C LEU A 269 8.79 0.00 0.37
N ALA A 270 8.13 -0.01 1.53
CA ALA A 270 8.25 -1.09 2.50
C ALA A 270 7.78 -2.44 1.93
N ASN A 271 6.63 -2.45 1.26
CA ASN A 271 6.06 -3.67 0.65
C ASN A 271 6.92 -4.18 -0.50
N ALA A 272 7.40 -3.30 -1.38
CA ALA A 272 8.30 -3.65 -2.47
C ALA A 272 9.63 -4.21 -1.95
N LEU A 273 10.22 -3.60 -0.92
CA LEU A 273 11.44 -4.11 -0.29
C LEU A 273 11.22 -5.48 0.36
N ARG A 274 10.10 -5.69 1.06
CA ARG A 274 9.74 -6.99 1.63
C ARG A 274 9.65 -8.04 0.52
N MET A 275 8.87 -7.76 -0.52
CA MET A 275 8.69 -8.66 -1.67
C MET A 275 10.03 -9.02 -2.31
N VAL A 276 10.89 -8.03 -2.59
CA VAL A 276 12.23 -8.24 -3.14
C VAL A 276 13.09 -9.14 -2.25
N LEU A 277 13.00 -8.97 -0.93
CA LEU A 277 13.82 -9.70 0.02
C LEU A 277 13.29 -11.09 0.36
N THR A 278 12.00 -11.37 0.19
CA THR A 278 11.40 -12.65 0.58
C THR A 278 11.01 -13.53 -0.61
N GLU A 279 10.59 -12.96 -1.74
CA GLU A 279 10.04 -13.72 -2.86
C GLU A 279 11.11 -14.56 -3.60
N PRO A 280 10.95 -15.89 -3.68
CA PRO A 280 11.88 -16.77 -4.38
C PRO A 280 12.12 -16.37 -5.85
N GLY A 281 11.09 -15.85 -6.53
CA GLY A 281 11.18 -15.40 -7.93
C GLY A 281 12.12 -14.21 -8.14
N PHE A 282 12.34 -13.41 -7.10
CA PHE A 282 13.33 -12.33 -7.08
C PHE A 282 14.68 -12.82 -6.54
N ARG A 283 14.67 -13.69 -5.52
CA ARG A 283 15.88 -14.25 -4.88
C ARG A 283 16.65 -15.26 -5.73
N ALA A 284 16.07 -15.76 -6.84
CA ALA A 284 16.80 -16.49 -7.89
C ALA A 284 17.76 -15.52 -8.61
N GLN A 285 18.80 -15.16 -7.88
CA GLN A 285 20.02 -14.40 -8.14
C GLN A 285 20.20 -13.93 -9.58
N LEU A 286 20.34 -12.59 -9.76
CA LEU A 286 21.30 -11.79 -10.57
C LEU A 286 21.92 -12.34 -11.89
N ASN A 287 21.54 -13.53 -12.34
CA ASN A 287 21.99 -14.31 -13.48
C ASN A 287 20.79 -14.83 -14.31
N GLY A 288 19.58 -14.26 -14.11
CA GLY A 288 18.42 -14.57 -14.95
C GLY A 288 17.03 -14.45 -14.30
N GLY A 289 16.83 -13.61 -13.28
CA GLY A 289 15.54 -13.46 -12.59
C GLY A 289 14.38 -13.15 -13.55
N GLN A 290 13.21 -13.75 -13.28
CA GLN A 290 12.01 -13.58 -14.12
C GLN A 290 11.24 -12.28 -13.83
N MET A 291 11.63 -11.49 -12.82
CA MET A 291 10.92 -10.28 -12.39
C MET A 291 11.88 -9.11 -12.10
N THR A 292 11.61 -7.96 -12.72
CA THR A 292 12.32 -6.69 -12.53
C THR A 292 11.75 -5.89 -11.36
N VAL A 293 12.47 -4.87 -10.87
CA VAL A 293 11.97 -3.98 -9.79
C VAL A 293 10.65 -3.29 -10.17
N PRO A 294 10.47 -2.72 -11.39
CA PRO A 294 9.18 -2.17 -11.80
C PRO A 294 8.04 -3.20 -11.77
N GLU A 295 8.31 -4.44 -12.17
CA GLU A 295 7.31 -5.51 -12.15
C GLU A 295 6.93 -5.92 -10.71
N ALA A 296 7.88 -5.97 -9.79
CA ALA A 296 7.63 -6.20 -8.37
C ALA A 296 6.80 -5.06 -7.75
N ILE A 297 7.02 -3.81 -8.18
CA ILE A 297 6.20 -2.67 -7.74
C ILE A 297 4.75 -2.82 -8.20
N GLU A 298 4.51 -3.16 -9.48
CA GLU A 298 3.13 -3.36 -9.94
C GLU A 298 2.49 -4.58 -9.26
N GLN A 299 3.24 -5.67 -9.03
CA GLN A 299 2.78 -6.81 -8.24
C GLN A 299 2.38 -6.38 -6.81
N SER A 300 3.23 -5.60 -6.14
CA SER A 300 2.94 -5.06 -4.81
C SER A 300 1.70 -4.18 -4.79
N LEU A 301 1.45 -3.39 -5.84
CA LEU A 301 0.25 -2.54 -5.95
C LEU A 301 -1.04 -3.36 -6.16
N TRP A 302 -0.93 -4.58 -6.68
CA TRP A 302 -2.04 -5.54 -6.72
C TRP A 302 -2.28 -6.19 -5.36
N ASP A 303 -1.23 -6.76 -4.76
CA ASP A 303 -1.33 -7.59 -3.55
C ASP A 303 -1.57 -6.76 -2.28
N GLU A 304 -0.81 -5.68 -2.13
CA GLU A 304 -0.78 -4.83 -0.95
C GLU A 304 -0.74 -3.34 -1.37
N PRO A 305 -1.84 -2.84 -1.96
CA PRO A 305 -1.92 -1.42 -2.31
C PRO A 305 -1.72 -0.56 -1.04
N PRO A 306 -1.10 0.63 -1.17
CA PRO A 306 -0.79 1.46 0.00
C PRO A 306 -1.98 1.80 0.88
N PHE A 307 -3.17 1.91 0.27
CA PHE A 307 -4.44 2.04 0.96
C PHE A 307 -5.30 0.79 0.74
N SER A 308 -5.74 0.18 1.84
CA SER A 308 -6.73 -0.90 1.85
C SER A 308 -8.10 -0.38 1.47
N THR A 309 -8.50 0.75 2.07
CA THR A 309 -9.72 1.49 1.74
C THR A 309 -9.48 3.00 1.81
N VAL A 310 -10.28 3.75 1.07
CA VAL A 310 -10.34 5.21 1.09
C VAL A 310 -11.76 5.60 1.45
N LEU A 311 -11.91 6.22 2.63
CA LEU A 311 -13.18 6.77 3.10
C LEU A 311 -13.55 8.02 2.32
N GLY A 312 -14.84 8.37 2.36
CA GLY A 312 -15.31 9.68 1.92
C GLY A 312 -15.89 9.73 0.51
N TYR A 313 -16.48 8.66 0.00
CA TYR A 313 -17.40 8.74 -1.13
C TYR A 313 -18.84 8.76 -0.63
N TYR A 314 -19.70 9.56 -1.25
CA TYR A 314 -21.10 9.70 -0.85
C TYR A 314 -22.02 9.71 -2.05
N ALA A 315 -23.19 9.07 -1.94
CA ALA A 315 -24.18 9.03 -3.01
C ALA A 315 -24.98 10.34 -3.09
N LYS A 316 -24.99 10.98 -4.25
CA LYS A 316 -25.72 12.25 -4.49
C LYS A 316 -27.22 12.04 -4.69
N GLN A 317 -27.62 10.82 -5.03
CA GLN A 317 -28.97 10.39 -5.34
C GLN A 317 -29.13 8.89 -5.09
N ASP A 318 -30.37 8.43 -4.98
CA ASP A 318 -30.67 6.99 -4.97
C ASP A 318 -30.16 6.33 -6.24
N THR A 319 -29.39 5.26 -6.10
CA THR A 319 -28.78 4.52 -7.21
C THR A 319 -28.66 3.02 -6.88
N GLU A 320 -28.15 2.24 -7.83
CA GLU A 320 -27.78 0.84 -7.65
C GLU A 320 -26.30 0.66 -7.93
N LEU A 321 -25.63 -0.12 -7.08
CA LEU A 321 -24.23 -0.51 -7.24
C LEU A 321 -24.05 -1.96 -6.82
N GLY A 322 -23.54 -2.82 -7.70
CA GLY A 322 -23.30 -4.22 -7.37
C GLY A 322 -24.54 -5.00 -6.92
N GLY A 323 -25.73 -4.63 -7.41
CA GLY A 323 -27.00 -5.22 -6.99
C GLY A 323 -27.58 -4.66 -5.68
N GLN A 324 -26.85 -3.77 -4.99
CA GLN A 324 -27.30 -3.11 -3.77
C GLN A 324 -27.99 -1.77 -4.08
N ARG A 325 -29.03 -1.44 -3.32
CA ARG A 325 -29.70 -0.13 -3.38
C ARG A 325 -28.95 0.85 -2.48
N ILE A 326 -28.29 1.82 -3.09
CA ILE A 326 -27.57 2.88 -2.38
C ILE A 326 -28.48 4.10 -2.30
N ARG A 327 -28.76 4.60 -1.10
CA ARG A 327 -29.62 5.78 -0.91
C ARG A 327 -28.82 7.06 -1.04
N LYS A 328 -29.49 8.15 -1.41
CA LYS A 328 -28.92 9.49 -1.32
C LYS A 328 -28.39 9.74 0.10
N GLY A 329 -27.16 10.22 0.18
CA GLY A 329 -26.47 10.52 1.43
C GLY A 329 -25.83 9.32 2.11
N ASP A 330 -25.93 8.11 1.53
CA ASP A 330 -25.14 6.96 2.00
C ASP A 330 -23.64 7.20 1.74
N GLY A 331 -22.82 6.76 2.68
CA GLY A 331 -21.37 6.76 2.54
C GLY A 331 -20.84 5.43 2.01
N LEU A 332 -19.79 5.49 1.20
CA LEU A 332 -19.13 4.35 0.57
C LEU A 332 -17.61 4.42 0.78
N LEU A 333 -17.00 3.25 0.95
CA LEU A 333 -15.57 3.03 0.96
C LEU A 333 -15.13 2.56 -0.42
N PHE A 334 -14.25 3.32 -1.06
CA PHE A 334 -13.46 2.81 -2.18
C PHE A 334 -12.43 1.84 -1.60
N ALA A 335 -12.42 0.57 -2.03
CA ALA A 335 -11.61 -0.46 -1.38
C ALA A 335 -10.65 -1.16 -2.36
N PRO A 336 -9.46 -0.58 -2.62
CA PRO A 336 -8.46 -1.16 -3.51
C PRO A 336 -8.03 -2.57 -3.13
N ALA A 337 -7.78 -2.84 -1.84
CA ALA A 337 -7.27 -4.14 -1.41
C ALA A 337 -8.24 -5.29 -1.77
N PRO A 338 -9.51 -5.29 -1.31
CA PRO A 338 -10.44 -6.33 -1.72
C PRO A 338 -10.82 -6.22 -3.21
N GLY A 339 -10.85 -5.03 -3.79
CA GLY A 339 -11.15 -4.85 -5.22
C GLY A 339 -10.12 -5.48 -6.16
N ASN A 340 -8.83 -5.42 -5.80
CA ASN A 340 -7.74 -6.06 -6.55
C ASN A 340 -7.76 -7.60 -6.45
N LEU A 341 -8.40 -8.15 -5.43
CA LEU A 341 -8.57 -9.59 -5.22
C LEU A 341 -9.89 -10.12 -5.80
N ASP A 342 -10.68 -9.27 -6.46
CA ASP A 342 -11.96 -9.68 -7.04
C ASP A 342 -11.78 -10.85 -8.04
N PRO A 343 -12.42 -12.00 -7.80
CA PRO A 343 -12.24 -13.21 -8.61
C PRO A 343 -12.68 -13.02 -10.07
N ARG A 344 -13.47 -11.99 -10.39
CA ARG A 344 -13.84 -11.66 -11.78
C ARG A 344 -12.67 -11.13 -12.61
N VAL A 345 -11.70 -10.48 -11.96
CA VAL A 345 -10.50 -9.92 -12.63
C VAL A 345 -9.23 -10.67 -12.28
N ARG A 346 -9.19 -11.32 -11.11
CA ARG A 346 -8.07 -12.13 -10.62
C ARG A 346 -8.56 -13.48 -10.10
N PRO A 347 -9.01 -14.39 -10.99
CA PRO A 347 -9.55 -15.70 -10.60
C PRO A 347 -8.50 -16.66 -10.02
N ASP A 348 -7.22 -16.45 -10.35
CA ASP A 348 -6.09 -17.19 -9.80
C ASP A 348 -5.19 -16.19 -9.06
N LEU A 349 -5.21 -16.23 -7.72
CA LEU A 349 -4.38 -15.34 -6.90
C LEU A 349 -2.89 -15.68 -6.99
N SER A 350 -2.53 -16.90 -7.39
CA SER A 350 -1.15 -17.32 -7.61
C SER A 350 -0.57 -16.81 -8.94
N ALA A 351 -1.42 -16.34 -9.84
CA ALA A 351 -0.98 -15.73 -11.08
C ALA A 351 -0.25 -14.41 -10.82
N GLY A 352 0.90 -14.26 -11.46
CA GLY A 352 1.66 -13.01 -11.46
C GLY A 352 0.89 -11.89 -12.13
N MET A 353 0.80 -10.75 -11.44
CA MET A 353 0.24 -9.49 -11.93
C MET A 353 1.33 -8.50 -12.34
N GLN A 354 2.56 -9.00 -12.51
CA GLN A 354 3.72 -8.25 -12.96
C GLN A 354 3.41 -7.41 -14.20
N GLY A 355 3.71 -6.11 -14.15
CA GLY A 355 3.50 -5.19 -15.26
C GLY A 355 2.03 -4.86 -15.59
N ASN A 356 1.05 -5.50 -14.94
CA ASN A 356 -0.36 -5.15 -15.12
C ASN A 356 -0.72 -3.92 -14.28
N ARG A 357 -1.01 -2.80 -14.94
CA ARG A 357 -1.36 -1.52 -14.27
C ARG A 357 -2.85 -1.32 -14.02
N SER A 358 -3.66 -2.36 -14.16
CA SER A 358 -5.12 -2.29 -13.97
C SER A 358 -5.57 -2.42 -12.51
N HIS A 359 -4.63 -2.37 -11.55
CA HIS A 359 -4.94 -2.35 -10.12
C HIS A 359 -5.61 -1.02 -9.73
N LEU A 360 -6.24 -1.00 -8.56
CA LEU A 360 -6.99 0.16 -8.05
C LEU A 360 -6.17 1.11 -7.17
N ALA A 361 -4.88 0.81 -6.90
CA ALA A 361 -4.07 1.56 -5.95
C ALA A 361 -3.98 3.09 -6.20
N PHE A 362 -4.16 3.55 -7.44
CA PHE A 362 -4.15 4.98 -7.79
C PHE A 362 -5.55 5.60 -7.97
N GLY A 363 -6.61 4.85 -7.68
CA GLY A 363 -7.99 5.32 -7.86
C GLY A 363 -8.37 5.43 -9.35
N GLY A 364 -9.20 6.41 -9.65
CA GLY A 364 -9.63 6.71 -11.01
C GLY A 364 -10.61 7.89 -11.07
N GLY A 365 -10.90 8.36 -12.28
CA GLY A 365 -11.85 9.46 -12.48
C GLY A 365 -11.29 10.81 -12.05
N PRO A 366 -12.13 11.78 -11.68
CA PRO A 366 -11.68 13.15 -11.36
C PRO A 366 -10.67 13.25 -10.22
N HIS A 367 -10.71 12.29 -9.28
CA HIS A 367 -9.85 12.22 -8.09
C HIS A 367 -8.72 11.17 -8.23
N GLU A 368 -8.42 10.70 -9.45
CA GLU A 368 -7.30 9.80 -9.69
C GLU A 368 -5.98 10.39 -9.17
N CYS A 369 -5.09 9.55 -8.63
CA CYS A 369 -3.81 10.02 -8.11
C CYS A 369 -3.00 10.69 -9.25
N PRO A 370 -2.58 11.96 -9.09
CA PRO A 370 -1.76 12.65 -10.10
C PRO A 370 -0.27 12.29 -9.97
N GLY A 371 0.14 11.72 -8.84
CA GLY A 371 1.54 11.46 -8.48
C GLY A 371 2.03 10.05 -8.79
N GLN A 372 1.33 9.30 -9.66
CA GLN A 372 1.63 7.87 -9.85
C GLN A 372 3.06 7.64 -10.33
N ASP A 373 3.53 8.44 -11.29
CA ASP A 373 4.88 8.30 -11.84
C ASP A 373 5.97 8.71 -10.84
N ILE A 374 5.68 9.67 -9.96
CA ILE A 374 6.60 10.08 -8.90
C ILE A 374 6.71 8.98 -7.85
N GLY A 375 5.58 8.46 -7.37
CA GLY A 375 5.56 7.35 -6.40
C GLY A 375 6.25 6.10 -6.94
N ARG A 376 5.96 5.73 -8.21
CA ARG A 376 6.67 4.65 -8.91
C ARG A 376 8.16 4.91 -9.03
N ALA A 377 8.57 6.13 -9.42
CA ALA A 377 9.98 6.46 -9.54
C ALA A 377 10.73 6.39 -8.20
N ILE A 378 10.12 6.88 -7.11
CA ILE A 378 10.70 6.79 -5.77
C ILE A 378 10.89 5.33 -5.36
N ALA A 379 9.88 4.48 -5.58
CA ALA A 379 9.98 3.06 -5.28
C ALA A 379 11.02 2.36 -6.15
N ASP A 380 10.95 2.52 -7.47
CA ASP A 380 11.81 1.85 -8.45
C ASP A 380 13.28 2.23 -8.27
N VAL A 381 13.57 3.52 -8.35
CA VAL A 381 14.95 4.01 -8.26
C VAL A 381 15.49 3.85 -6.84
N GLY A 382 14.65 3.99 -5.82
CA GLY A 382 15.05 3.81 -4.42
C GLY A 382 15.46 2.37 -4.12
N VAL A 383 14.65 1.39 -4.53
CA VAL A 383 14.95 -0.04 -4.37
C VAL A 383 16.20 -0.42 -5.16
N ASP A 384 16.28 -0.04 -6.45
CA ASP A 384 17.43 -0.36 -7.29
C ASP A 384 18.75 0.23 -6.75
N ALA A 385 18.71 1.48 -6.30
CA ALA A 385 19.87 2.14 -5.69
C ALA A 385 20.30 1.48 -4.36
N LEU A 386 19.34 1.07 -3.52
CA LEU A 386 19.62 0.34 -2.28
C LEU A 386 20.30 -1.01 -2.58
N LEU A 387 19.75 -1.80 -3.51
CA LEU A 387 20.29 -3.11 -3.88
C LEU A 387 21.65 -2.99 -4.57
N THR A 388 21.85 -1.96 -5.39
CA THR A 388 23.16 -1.66 -5.98
C THR A 388 24.21 -1.36 -4.91
N ARG A 389 23.80 -0.65 -3.84
CA ARG A 389 24.69 -0.27 -2.74
C ARG A 389 24.96 -1.42 -1.78
N LEU A 390 23.96 -2.28 -1.54
CA LEU A 390 23.98 -3.42 -0.62
C LEU A 390 23.53 -4.71 -1.33
N PRO A 391 24.28 -5.23 -2.32
CA PRO A 391 23.89 -6.41 -3.12
C PRO A 391 23.70 -7.71 -2.32
N ASP A 392 24.27 -7.78 -1.12
CA ASP A 392 24.25 -8.92 -0.21
C ASP A 392 23.23 -8.76 0.93
N ILE A 393 22.36 -7.75 0.83
CA ILE A 393 21.29 -7.50 1.79
C ILE A 393 20.32 -8.68 1.88
N GLY A 394 19.99 -9.08 3.10
CA GLY A 394 19.04 -10.14 3.37
C GLY A 394 18.27 -9.91 4.66
N LEU A 395 17.11 -10.55 4.78
CA LEU A 395 16.28 -10.50 5.97
C LEU A 395 17.04 -11.04 7.20
N ASP A 396 16.96 -10.31 8.32
CA ASP A 396 17.63 -10.66 9.57
C ASP A 396 16.74 -11.44 10.57
N CYS A 397 15.49 -11.69 10.20
CA CYS A 397 14.52 -12.50 10.95
C CYS A 397 13.87 -13.56 10.03
N ALA A 398 13.02 -14.43 10.60
CA ALA A 398 12.13 -15.24 9.76
C ALA A 398 11.06 -14.33 9.14
N GLU A 399 10.54 -14.69 7.97
CA GLU A 399 9.45 -13.94 7.33
C GLU A 399 8.19 -13.93 8.19
N ASP A 400 7.90 -15.05 8.87
CA ASP A 400 6.75 -15.18 9.79
C ASP A 400 6.88 -14.32 11.05
N ASP A 401 8.06 -13.79 11.36
CA ASP A 401 8.27 -12.86 12.49
C ASP A 401 7.92 -11.41 12.13
N LEU A 402 7.67 -11.12 10.85
CA LEU A 402 7.28 -9.78 10.41
C LEU A 402 5.91 -9.40 10.98
N GLN A 403 5.79 -8.13 11.37
CA GLN A 403 4.58 -7.62 11.99
C GLN A 403 3.98 -6.51 11.15
N TRP A 404 2.66 -6.50 11.10
CA TRP A 404 1.91 -5.43 10.46
C TRP A 404 1.06 -4.71 11.48
N ARG A 405 0.88 -3.42 11.24
CA ARG A 405 -0.15 -2.64 11.88
C ARG A 405 -1.25 -2.37 10.86
N ALA A 406 -2.45 -2.84 11.15
CA ALA A 406 -3.61 -2.67 10.30
C ALA A 406 -4.56 -1.60 10.85
N SER A 407 -5.25 -0.95 9.91
CA SER A 407 -6.41 -0.10 10.14
C SER A 407 -7.39 -0.35 8.99
N ILE A 408 -8.58 0.27 9.07
CA ILE A 408 -9.54 0.25 7.97
C ILE A 408 -8.93 0.82 6.69
N ALA A 409 -8.10 1.86 6.80
CA ALA A 409 -7.57 2.60 5.66
C ALA A 409 -6.34 1.93 5.04
N SER A 410 -5.50 1.27 5.84
CA SER A 410 -4.20 0.77 5.39
C SER A 410 -3.63 -0.32 6.29
N ARG A 411 -2.72 -1.12 5.73
CA ARG A 411 -1.89 -2.09 6.45
C ARG A 411 -0.43 -1.73 6.20
N HIS A 412 0.35 -1.53 7.27
CA HIS A 412 1.75 -1.12 7.22
C HIS A 412 2.66 -2.14 7.86
N LEU A 413 3.76 -2.48 7.20
CA LEU A 413 4.85 -3.25 7.80
C LEU A 413 5.49 -2.43 8.94
N VAL A 414 5.64 -3.03 10.12
CA VAL A 414 6.17 -2.35 11.32
C VAL A 414 7.67 -2.17 11.25
N ALA A 415 8.39 -3.22 10.84
CA ALA A 415 9.84 -3.26 10.72
C ALA A 415 10.23 -4.23 9.61
N LEU A 416 11.36 -3.97 8.95
CA LEU A 416 11.99 -4.88 8.00
C LEU A 416 13.48 -5.02 8.37
N PRO A 417 13.80 -5.85 9.38
CA PRO A 417 15.17 -6.05 9.83
C PRO A 417 16.01 -6.74 8.77
N VAL A 418 17.17 -6.17 8.46
CA VAL A 418 18.09 -6.69 7.45
C VAL A 418 19.52 -6.73 7.96
N ARG A 419 20.30 -7.65 7.38
CA ARG A 419 21.75 -7.78 7.56
C ARG A 419 22.46 -7.75 6.21
N PHE A 420 23.70 -7.28 6.22
CA PHE A 420 24.60 -7.20 5.07
C PHE A 420 26.05 -7.02 5.59
N GLU A 421 27.05 -7.24 4.75
CA GLU A 421 28.44 -6.96 5.05
C GLU A 421 28.64 -5.44 5.26
N PRO A 422 29.26 -5.00 6.37
CA PRO A 422 29.59 -3.60 6.59
C PRO A 422 30.36 -2.96 5.43
N LYS A 423 29.92 -1.79 4.97
CA LYS A 423 30.58 -1.04 3.87
C LYS A 423 30.94 0.37 4.32
N PRO A 424 32.06 0.92 3.86
CA PRO A 424 32.40 2.31 4.12
C PRO A 424 31.36 3.23 3.47
N GLN A 425 31.18 4.42 4.03
CA GLN A 425 30.36 5.47 3.42
C GLN A 425 30.91 5.85 2.02
N GLN A 426 30.02 6.25 1.11
CA GLN A 426 30.42 6.83 -0.18
C GLN A 426 29.98 8.29 -0.25
N ASP A 427 30.62 9.07 -1.11
CA ASP A 427 30.20 10.44 -1.40
C ASP A 427 28.74 10.46 -1.90
N VAL A 428 27.93 11.35 -1.32
CA VAL A 428 26.50 11.48 -1.61
C VAL A 428 26.25 12.05 -3.02
N ASP A 429 27.24 12.77 -3.57
CA ASP A 429 27.14 13.34 -4.91
C ASP A 429 27.55 12.36 -6.02
N LEU A 430 28.12 11.19 -5.65
CA LEU A 430 28.46 10.14 -6.61
C LEU A 430 27.27 9.21 -6.83
N PRO A 431 27.08 8.69 -8.06
CA PRO A 431 26.05 7.68 -8.31
C PRO A 431 26.32 6.41 -7.48
N PRO A 432 25.27 5.67 -7.06
CA PRO A 432 25.44 4.41 -6.33
C PRO A 432 26.35 3.47 -7.13
N ARG A 433 27.42 3.00 -6.50
CA ARG A 433 28.32 2.02 -7.09
C ARG A 433 28.36 0.79 -6.22
N ALA A 434 28.16 -0.37 -6.85
CA ALA A 434 28.57 -1.63 -6.26
C ALA A 434 30.06 -1.53 -5.92
N MET A 435 30.41 -1.64 -4.64
CA MET A 435 31.82 -1.77 -4.29
C MET A 435 32.29 -3.15 -4.73
N PRO A 436 33.51 -3.26 -5.28
CA PRO A 436 34.08 -4.57 -5.56
C PRO A 436 34.06 -5.40 -4.28
N LEU A 437 33.47 -6.61 -4.36
CA LEU A 437 33.53 -7.59 -3.29
C LEU A 437 35.00 -7.72 -2.83
N PRO A 438 35.28 -7.83 -1.52
CA PRO A 438 36.61 -8.19 -1.07
C PRO A 438 37.07 -9.41 -1.87
N GLN A 439 38.24 -9.34 -2.52
CA GLN A 439 38.80 -10.51 -3.18
C GLN A 439 38.74 -11.67 -2.21
N GLN A 440 38.05 -12.76 -2.60
CA GLN A 440 38.12 -14.03 -1.90
C GLN A 440 39.59 -14.27 -1.58
N ARG A 441 39.93 -14.38 -0.29
CA ARG A 441 41.30 -14.72 0.11
C ARG A 441 41.68 -15.99 -0.67
N ALA A 442 42.77 -15.90 -1.45
CA ALA A 442 43.27 -16.96 -2.31
C ALA A 442 43.78 -18.21 -1.54
N ASP A 443 43.51 -18.31 -0.24
CA ASP A 443 43.98 -19.37 0.64
C ASP A 443 42.83 -20.30 1.05
N TRP A 444 42.17 -20.89 0.05
CA TRP A 444 41.51 -22.18 0.21
C TRP A 444 42.00 -23.09 -0.90
N GLN A 445 43.15 -23.72 -0.68
CA GLN A 445 43.56 -24.87 -1.47
C GLN A 445 42.59 -26.03 -1.16
N VAL A 446 41.50 -26.12 -1.94
CA VAL A 446 40.82 -27.40 -2.13
C VAL A 446 41.70 -28.18 -3.10
N GLY A 447 42.52 -29.08 -2.55
CA GLY A 447 43.30 -30.02 -3.35
C GLY A 447 42.38 -30.86 -4.21
N THR A 448 42.31 -30.57 -5.50
CA THR A 448 41.73 -31.49 -6.48
C THR A 448 42.73 -32.62 -6.70
N LEU A 449 42.38 -33.82 -6.26
CA LEU A 449 43.03 -35.04 -6.72
C LEU A 449 42.91 -35.09 -8.25
N SER A 450 44.04 -34.92 -8.93
CA SER A 450 44.18 -35.08 -10.37
C SER A 450 43.81 -36.52 -10.75
N SER A 451 42.67 -36.71 -11.40
CA SER A 451 42.38 -37.93 -12.15
C SER A 451 42.87 -37.74 -13.59
N ALA A 452 43.85 -38.53 -14.00
CA ALA A 452 44.34 -38.57 -15.38
C ALA A 452 43.22 -38.95 -16.36
N PRO A 453 43.23 -38.43 -17.61
CA PRO A 453 42.17 -38.71 -18.59
C PRO A 453 42.27 -40.15 -19.09
N ALA A 454 41.13 -40.84 -19.13
CA ALA A 454 40.99 -42.15 -19.77
C ALA A 454 41.09 -42.02 -21.30
N PRO A 455 41.67 -43.00 -22.02
CA PRO A 455 41.90 -42.91 -23.46
C PRO A 455 40.60 -43.02 -24.28
N ALA A 456 40.62 -42.43 -25.47
CA ALA A 456 39.50 -42.30 -26.39
C ALA A 456 38.95 -43.65 -26.89
N ALA A 457 37.63 -43.78 -26.95
CA ALA A 457 36.91 -44.96 -27.44
C ALA A 457 36.97 -45.07 -28.98
N GLU A 458 37.11 -46.31 -29.48
CA GLU A 458 37.13 -46.66 -30.89
C GLU A 458 35.78 -46.42 -31.62
N PRO A 459 35.79 -46.20 -32.95
CA PRO A 459 34.57 -45.85 -33.70
C PRO A 459 33.71 -47.08 -34.02
N LEU A 460 32.39 -46.92 -33.83
CA LEU A 460 31.36 -47.94 -34.08
C LEU A 460 31.12 -48.20 -35.59
N PRO A 461 30.70 -49.42 -36.00
CA PRO A 461 30.41 -49.73 -37.39
C PRO A 461 29.00 -49.30 -37.84
N ALA A 462 28.86 -49.09 -39.16
CA ALA A 462 27.67 -48.56 -39.84
C ALA A 462 26.39 -49.42 -39.72
N PRO A 463 25.18 -48.82 -39.85
CA PRO A 463 23.93 -49.46 -39.47
C PRO A 463 23.39 -50.44 -40.53
N ARG A 464 22.71 -51.50 -40.08
CA ARG A 464 21.94 -52.45 -40.91
C ARG A 464 20.44 -52.08 -40.91
N PRO A 465 19.68 -52.44 -41.98
CA PRO A 465 18.31 -51.97 -42.17
C PRO A 465 17.31 -52.66 -41.23
N ALA A 466 16.25 -51.92 -40.88
CA ALA A 466 15.24 -52.28 -39.89
C ALA A 466 14.29 -53.40 -40.37
N PRO A 467 13.86 -54.31 -39.47
CA PRO A 467 12.71 -55.18 -39.71
C PRO A 467 11.41 -54.61 -39.09
N ASP A 468 10.30 -55.03 -39.68
CA ASP A 468 8.93 -54.51 -39.47
C ASP A 468 8.38 -54.66 -38.04
N PHE A 469 7.53 -53.69 -37.69
CA PHE A 469 6.91 -53.51 -36.37
C PHE A 469 5.71 -54.46 -36.18
N VAL A 470 5.71 -55.22 -35.08
CA VAL A 470 4.54 -55.96 -34.58
C VAL A 470 4.29 -55.52 -33.13
N PRO A 471 3.07 -55.08 -32.74
CA PRO A 471 2.82 -54.59 -31.40
C PRO A 471 2.55 -55.74 -30.42
N ALA A 472 3.14 -55.65 -29.22
CA ALA A 472 2.95 -56.58 -28.10
C ALA A 472 2.23 -55.88 -26.92
N PRO A 473 1.55 -56.64 -26.03
CA PRO A 473 0.34 -56.20 -25.33
C PRO A 473 0.58 -55.55 -23.96
N ALA A 474 -0.49 -54.91 -23.45
CA ALA A 474 -0.57 -54.17 -22.20
C ALA A 474 -0.29 -55.02 -20.94
N GLY A 475 0.52 -54.46 -20.02
CA GLY A 475 0.74 -54.96 -18.66
C GLY A 475 -0.08 -54.19 -17.61
N PRO A 476 -0.23 -54.72 -16.38
CA PRO A 476 -1.39 -54.46 -15.51
C PRO A 476 -1.29 -53.23 -14.61
N ASP A 477 -2.47 -52.70 -14.25
CA ASP A 477 -2.75 -51.55 -13.39
C ASP A 477 -2.22 -51.68 -11.94
N ARG A 478 -1.72 -50.55 -11.41
CA ARG A 478 -1.42 -50.35 -9.98
C ARG A 478 -2.70 -49.98 -9.19
N PRO A 479 -2.84 -50.42 -7.92
CA PRO A 479 -4.08 -50.27 -7.17
C PRO A 479 -4.31 -48.84 -6.63
N LYS A 480 -5.57 -48.40 -6.69
CA LYS A 480 -6.09 -47.11 -6.23
C LYS A 480 -6.14 -47.02 -4.69
N GLY A 481 -5.73 -45.87 -4.17
CA GLY A 481 -5.62 -45.56 -2.74
C GLY A 481 -6.95 -45.46 -1.99
N VAL A 482 -6.88 -45.66 -0.67
CA VAL A 482 -7.97 -45.85 0.30
C VAL A 482 -9.00 -44.69 0.34
N TRP A 483 -8.64 -43.51 -0.15
CA TRP A 483 -9.53 -42.34 -0.19
C TRP A 483 -10.72 -42.46 -1.16
N GLN A 484 -10.61 -43.26 -2.23
CA GLN A 484 -11.73 -43.45 -3.17
C GLN A 484 -12.81 -44.41 -2.65
N ARG A 485 -12.53 -45.23 -1.63
CA ARG A 485 -13.53 -46.13 -1.02
C ARG A 485 -14.43 -45.42 0.00
N LEU A 486 -13.95 -44.32 0.58
CA LEU A 486 -14.71 -43.49 1.50
C LEU A 486 -15.72 -42.57 0.78
N LEU A 487 -15.44 -42.19 -0.46
CA LEU A 487 -16.34 -41.37 -1.30
C LEU A 487 -17.50 -42.17 -1.92
N HIS A 488 -17.35 -43.49 -2.12
CA HIS A 488 -18.43 -44.35 -2.62
C HIS A 488 -19.46 -44.71 -1.54
N TRP A 489 -19.02 -44.91 -0.28
CA TRP A 489 -19.93 -45.22 0.83
C TRP A 489 -20.91 -44.07 1.16
N TRP A 490 -20.51 -42.81 0.95
CA TRP A 490 -21.37 -41.65 1.23
C TRP A 490 -22.41 -41.36 0.13
N ARG A 491 -22.25 -41.93 -1.08
CA ARG A 491 -23.18 -41.75 -2.21
C ARG A 491 -24.14 -42.92 -2.43
N GLY A 492 -24.07 -43.98 -1.63
CA GLY A 492 -25.05 -45.07 -1.65
C GLY A 492 -25.03 -45.95 -2.91
N GLU A 493 -23.86 -46.22 -3.49
CA GLU A 493 -23.63 -47.25 -4.52
C GLU A 493 -22.81 -48.44 -3.98
#